data_AF-A0A9P7PC65-F1
#
_entry.id   AF-A0A9P7PC65-F1
#
_cell.length_a   1.000
_cell.length_b   1.000
_cell.length_c   1.000
_cell.angle_alpha   90.00
_cell.angle_beta   90.00
_cell.angle_gamma   90.00
#
_symmetry.space_group_name_H-M   'P 1'
#
loop_
_entity.id
_entity.type
_entity.pdbx_description
1 polymer ?
#
loop_
_entity_poly.entity_id
_entity_poly.type
_entity_poly.pdbx_seq_one_letter_code
_entity_poly.pdbx_strand_id
1 'polypeptide(L)'
;MNSWLATRLRLSPSPSPVPSIANLRWNQPTAIPFDERDIDDPLWDDPEYDYFDGFVALDHEYAKKNKILSSQNWPWDHSKGIYVLHGYHSLHCVYVLRDALRQFRNNDPQLWPFEHLTHCLLVLREDTICTAEDTARYTGHLHAQENKTDGVPSGVGAIRMCRDWDALRRFARQHSACYYRPLDHWIPLADRYKRCPDGSKPWAGHEDGGG
;
A
#
# COMPACT_ATOMS: atom_id res chain seq x y z
N MET A 1 51.96 26.91 -20.62
CA MET A 1 51.54 25.53 -20.33
C MET A 1 51.01 25.50 -18.89
N ASN A 2 49.69 25.69 -18.68
CA ASN A 2 49.10 25.60 -17.35
C ASN A 2 48.16 24.40 -17.30
N SER A 3 48.61 23.34 -16.62
CA SER A 3 47.84 22.14 -16.36
C SER A 3 46.95 22.38 -15.15
N TRP A 4 45.62 22.34 -15.34
CA TRP A 4 44.65 22.30 -14.25
C TRP A 4 44.39 20.85 -13.89
N LEU A 5 44.83 20.42 -12.71
CA LEU A 5 44.40 19.15 -12.12
C LEU A 5 42.94 19.29 -11.65
N ALA A 6 42.03 18.67 -12.37
CA ALA A 6 40.66 18.47 -11.91
C ALA A 6 40.64 17.30 -10.90
N THR A 7 40.50 17.63 -9.62
CA THR A 7 40.21 16.67 -8.55
C THR A 7 38.84 16.03 -8.83
N ARG A 8 38.84 14.77 -9.27
CA ARG A 8 37.60 14.00 -9.40
C ARG A 8 36.98 13.82 -8.01
N LEU A 9 35.87 14.52 -7.73
CA LEU A 9 34.98 14.14 -6.64
C LEU A 9 34.58 12.68 -6.86
N ARG A 10 34.95 11.81 -5.92
CA ARG A 10 34.41 10.44 -5.88
C ARG A 10 32.94 10.58 -5.48
N LEU A 11 32.04 10.44 -6.45
CA LEU A 11 30.63 10.23 -6.14
C LEU A 11 30.54 8.96 -5.27
N SER A 12 29.94 9.09 -4.09
CA SER A 12 29.52 7.92 -3.31
C SER A 12 28.64 7.03 -4.19
N PRO A 13 28.76 5.70 -4.11
CA PRO A 13 27.89 4.81 -4.88
C PRO A 13 26.44 5.12 -4.52
N SER A 14 25.61 5.34 -5.55
CA SER A 14 24.17 5.50 -5.39
C SER A 14 23.64 4.31 -4.57
N PRO A 15 22.81 4.53 -3.53
CA PRO A 15 22.23 3.43 -2.79
C PRO A 15 21.55 2.48 -3.78
N SER A 16 21.94 1.20 -3.75
CA SER A 16 21.30 0.20 -4.60
C SER A 16 19.80 0.21 -4.31
N PRO A 17 18.92 0.19 -5.33
CA PRO A 17 17.49 0.06 -5.10
C PRO A 17 17.22 -1.09 -4.14
N VAL A 18 16.37 -0.88 -3.13
CA VAL A 18 15.89 -1.98 -2.30
C VAL A 18 15.24 -3.00 -3.24
N PRO A 19 15.64 -4.28 -3.22
CA PRO A 19 15.07 -5.28 -4.11
C PRO A 19 13.54 -5.35 -3.91
N SER A 20 12.78 -5.34 -5.00
CA SER A 20 11.35 -5.60 -4.92
C SER A 20 11.14 -7.04 -4.41
N ILE A 21 10.70 -7.20 -3.17
CA ILE A 21 10.53 -8.52 -2.53
C ILE A 21 9.50 -9.42 -3.24
N ALA A 22 8.49 -8.79 -3.88
CA ALA A 22 7.50 -9.46 -4.71
C ALA A 22 7.85 -9.43 -6.21
N ASN A 23 9.05 -8.98 -6.59
CA ASN A 23 9.53 -8.87 -7.99
C ASN A 23 8.55 -8.14 -8.96
N LEU A 24 7.81 -7.15 -8.46
CA LEU A 24 6.80 -6.43 -9.26
C LEU A 24 7.47 -5.54 -10.29
N ARG A 25 6.92 -5.55 -11.51
CA ARG A 25 7.35 -4.70 -12.62
C ARG A 25 6.29 -3.64 -12.92
N TRP A 26 6.71 -2.52 -13.46
CA TRP A 26 5.85 -1.47 -14.02
C TRP A 26 5.40 -1.85 -15.44
N ASN A 27 4.60 -2.90 -15.54
CA ASN A 27 4.24 -3.51 -16.82
C ASN A 27 2.75 -3.79 -16.96
N GLN A 28 1.91 -3.30 -16.04
CA GLN A 28 0.46 -3.42 -16.14
C GLN A 28 -0.13 -2.15 -16.75
N PRO A 29 -0.47 -2.12 -18.04
CA PRO A 29 -1.13 -0.97 -18.66
C PRO A 29 -2.54 -0.85 -18.09
N THR A 30 -2.82 0.27 -17.43
CA THR A 30 -4.10 0.53 -16.79
C THR A 30 -4.66 1.84 -17.33
N ALA A 31 -5.82 1.79 -17.97
CA ALA A 31 -6.51 2.99 -18.40
C ALA A 31 -7.03 3.75 -17.18
N ILE A 32 -6.93 5.08 -17.21
CA ILE A 32 -7.64 5.93 -16.26
C ILE A 32 -9.13 5.77 -16.55
N PRO A 33 -9.92 5.19 -15.61
CA PRO A 33 -11.33 4.92 -15.88
C PRO A 33 -12.12 6.22 -15.95
N PHE A 34 -13.16 6.22 -16.78
CA PHE A 34 -14.27 7.15 -16.59
C PHE A 34 -15.09 6.59 -15.42
N ASP A 35 -15.03 7.25 -14.28
CA ASP A 35 -15.58 6.75 -13.03
C ASP A 35 -16.47 7.80 -12.38
N GLU A 36 -17.78 7.53 -12.37
CA GLU A 36 -18.80 8.35 -11.72
C GLU A 36 -19.15 7.82 -10.32
N ARG A 37 -18.47 6.77 -9.86
CA ARG A 37 -18.69 6.18 -8.53
C ARG A 37 -18.27 7.15 -7.44
N ASP A 38 -18.97 7.08 -6.31
CA ASP A 38 -18.73 7.94 -5.15
C ASP A 38 -18.17 7.17 -3.95
N ILE A 39 -18.14 7.84 -2.80
CA ILE A 39 -17.59 7.27 -1.57
C ILE A 39 -18.48 6.20 -0.93
N ASP A 40 -19.70 5.95 -1.40
CA ASP A 40 -20.59 4.90 -0.88
C ASP A 40 -20.77 3.73 -1.86
N ASP A 41 -20.06 3.75 -2.99
CA ASP A 41 -20.12 2.69 -3.99
C ASP A 41 -19.70 1.30 -3.45
N PRO A 42 -20.33 0.19 -3.88
CA PRO A 42 -19.93 -1.16 -3.45
C PRO A 42 -18.50 -1.58 -3.80
N LEU A 43 -17.79 -0.87 -4.70
CA LEU A 43 -16.38 -1.18 -5.00
C LEU A 43 -15.50 -1.18 -3.75
N TRP A 44 -15.87 -0.38 -2.73
CA TRP A 44 -15.13 -0.26 -1.48
C TRP A 44 -15.23 -1.52 -0.60
N ASP A 45 -16.14 -2.44 -0.93
CA ASP A 45 -16.32 -3.71 -0.23
C ASP A 45 -15.66 -4.89 -0.99
N ASP A 46 -14.83 -4.61 -2.00
CA ASP A 46 -14.15 -5.64 -2.78
C ASP A 46 -13.09 -6.39 -1.94
N PRO A 47 -13.28 -7.70 -1.68
CA PRO A 47 -12.35 -8.50 -0.88
C PRO A 47 -10.97 -8.68 -1.54
N GLU A 48 -10.82 -8.34 -2.82
CA GLU A 48 -9.52 -8.30 -3.50
C GLU A 48 -8.59 -7.19 -2.99
N TYR A 49 -9.16 -6.20 -2.31
CA TYR A 49 -8.50 -4.99 -1.82
C TYR A 49 -8.60 -4.84 -0.29
N ASP A 50 -8.88 -5.93 0.42
CA ASP A 50 -8.82 -5.95 1.89
C ASP A 50 -7.40 -5.56 2.34
N TYR A 51 -7.27 -4.40 2.97
CA TYR A 51 -5.98 -3.87 3.35
C TYR A 51 -5.30 -4.66 4.48
N PHE A 52 -6.04 -5.52 5.19
CA PHE A 52 -5.44 -6.41 6.19
C PHE A 52 -4.57 -7.51 5.56
N ASP A 53 -4.84 -7.91 4.32
CA ASP A 53 -4.02 -8.89 3.58
C ASP A 53 -2.56 -8.43 3.45
N GLY A 54 -2.30 -7.12 3.51
CA GLY A 54 -0.98 -6.52 3.37
C GLY A 54 0.00 -6.76 4.51
N PHE A 55 -0.45 -7.32 5.64
CA PHE A 55 0.44 -7.70 6.74
C PHE A 55 1.05 -9.06 6.47
N VAL A 56 2.39 -9.11 6.40
CA VAL A 56 3.15 -10.31 6.05
C VAL A 56 4.14 -10.70 7.15
N ALA A 57 4.36 -12.01 7.32
CA ALA A 57 5.38 -12.59 8.18
C ALA A 57 6.52 -13.11 7.29
N LEU A 58 7.69 -12.46 7.36
CA LEU A 58 8.87 -12.81 6.56
C LEU A 58 9.96 -13.40 7.45
N ASP A 59 10.60 -14.47 6.99
CA ASP A 59 11.75 -15.07 7.67
C ASP A 59 12.88 -14.04 7.85
N HIS A 60 13.47 -13.98 9.05
CA HIS A 60 14.52 -13.00 9.36
C HIS A 60 15.72 -13.09 8.42
N GLU A 61 16.11 -14.30 8.02
CA GLU A 61 17.19 -14.51 7.04
C GLU A 61 16.81 -14.04 5.63
N TYR A 62 15.55 -14.22 5.23
CA TYR A 62 15.04 -13.65 3.98
C TYR A 62 15.06 -12.13 4.01
N ALA A 63 14.56 -11.53 5.10
CA ALA A 63 14.55 -10.08 5.28
C ALA A 63 15.97 -9.50 5.21
N LYS A 64 16.91 -10.09 5.96
CA LYS A 64 18.34 -9.73 5.95
C LYS A 64 18.96 -9.84 4.57
N LYS A 65 18.74 -10.95 3.86
CA LYS A 65 19.25 -11.16 2.49
C LYS A 65 18.73 -10.11 1.51
N ASN A 66 17.49 -9.68 1.69
CA ASN A 66 16.85 -8.64 0.86
C ASN A 66 17.04 -7.21 1.40
N LYS A 67 17.89 -7.01 2.42
CA LYS A 67 18.19 -5.70 3.03
C LYS A 67 16.94 -4.99 3.59
N ILE A 68 15.96 -5.77 4.02
CA ILE A 68 14.80 -5.26 4.77
C ILE A 68 15.23 -5.07 6.22
N LEU A 69 14.85 -3.96 6.84
CA LEU A 69 15.10 -3.73 8.26
C LEU A 69 14.40 -4.79 9.11
N SER A 70 14.98 -5.17 10.25
CA SER A 70 14.34 -6.08 11.19
C SER A 70 13.09 -5.44 11.79
N SER A 71 12.02 -6.23 11.93
CA SER A 71 10.79 -5.82 12.59
C SER A 71 10.50 -6.68 13.83
N GLN A 72 9.41 -6.39 14.52
CA GLN A 72 8.95 -7.21 15.64
C GLN A 72 8.66 -8.66 15.21
N ASN A 73 8.90 -9.61 16.11
CA ASN A 73 8.64 -11.03 15.86
C ASN A 73 7.15 -11.29 15.64
N TRP A 74 6.84 -12.23 14.74
CA TRP A 74 5.50 -12.76 14.59
C TRP A 74 5.16 -13.67 15.79
N PRO A 75 4.01 -13.48 16.47
CA PRO A 75 3.71 -14.19 17.72
C PRO A 75 3.73 -15.72 17.63
N TRP A 76 3.52 -16.27 16.43
CA TRP A 76 3.43 -17.72 16.21
C TRP A 76 4.74 -18.35 15.71
N ASP A 77 5.68 -17.54 15.23
CA ASP A 77 6.99 -18.01 14.79
C ASP A 77 8.01 -16.87 14.90
N HIS A 78 8.83 -16.93 15.96
CA HIS A 78 9.84 -15.91 16.26
C HIS A 78 11.01 -15.92 15.27
N SER A 79 11.10 -16.88 14.35
CA SER A 79 12.05 -16.84 13.24
C SER A 79 11.62 -15.87 12.13
N LYS A 80 10.41 -15.29 12.24
CA LYS A 80 9.84 -14.33 11.29
C LYS A 80 9.55 -12.97 11.93
N GLY A 81 9.68 -11.92 11.13
CA GLY A 81 9.27 -10.56 11.45
C GLY A 81 7.96 -10.18 10.76
N ILE A 82 7.16 -9.31 11.39
CA ILE A 82 5.92 -8.77 10.81
C ILE A 82 6.22 -7.50 10.03
N TYR A 83 5.66 -7.38 8.82
CA TYR A 83 5.80 -6.23 7.94
C TYR A 83 4.45 -5.84 7.35
N VAL A 84 4.32 -4.59 6.94
CA VAL A 84 3.18 -4.11 6.13
C VAL A 84 3.70 -3.76 4.74
N LEU A 85 3.10 -4.35 3.71
CA LEU A 85 3.43 -4.04 2.33
C LEU A 85 2.97 -2.62 2.00
N HIS A 86 3.88 -1.81 1.45
CA HIS A 86 3.64 -0.38 1.23
C HIS A 86 2.38 -0.08 0.43
N GLY A 87 2.11 -0.80 -0.67
CA GLY A 87 0.89 -0.60 -1.47
C GLY A 87 -0.41 -0.86 -0.69
N TYR A 88 -0.39 -1.84 0.22
CA TYR A 88 -1.51 -2.10 1.12
C TYR A 88 -1.61 -1.05 2.24
N HIS A 89 -0.48 -0.51 2.71
CA HIS A 89 -0.47 0.61 3.65
C HIS A 89 -1.03 1.89 3.02
N SER A 90 -0.65 2.21 1.78
CA SER A 90 -1.27 3.30 1.00
C SER A 90 -2.77 3.08 0.85
N LEU A 91 -3.20 1.87 0.53
CA LEU A 91 -4.62 1.52 0.41
C LEU A 91 -5.36 1.70 1.73
N HIS A 92 -4.83 1.20 2.85
CA HIS A 92 -5.36 1.45 4.19
C HIS A 92 -5.56 2.95 4.45
N CYS A 93 -4.57 3.79 4.09
CA CYS A 93 -4.68 5.25 4.24
C CYS A 93 -5.83 5.84 3.43
N VAL A 94 -6.08 5.35 2.21
CA VAL A 94 -7.24 5.76 1.39
C VAL A 94 -8.55 5.41 2.09
N TYR A 95 -8.69 4.19 2.62
CA TYR A 95 -9.89 3.75 3.35
C TYR A 95 -10.12 4.56 4.63
N VAL A 96 -9.08 4.83 5.41
CA VAL A 96 -9.15 5.65 6.63
C VAL A 96 -9.64 7.07 6.34
N LEU A 97 -9.10 7.71 5.29
CA LEU A 97 -9.53 9.05 4.88
C LEU A 97 -10.96 9.05 4.33
N ARG A 98 -11.36 8.00 3.58
CA ARG A 98 -12.75 7.81 3.15
C ARG A 98 -13.69 7.74 4.36
N ASP A 99 -13.36 6.93 5.36
CA ASP A 99 -14.19 6.79 6.57
C ASP A 99 -14.36 8.13 7.28
N ALA A 100 -13.28 8.91 7.43
CA ALA A 100 -13.32 10.23 8.02
C ALA A 100 -14.24 11.20 7.25
N LEU A 101 -14.19 11.18 5.91
CA LEU A 101 -15.06 11.98 5.05
C LEU A 101 -16.53 11.56 5.15
N ARG A 102 -16.82 10.26 5.20
CA ARG A 102 -18.18 9.74 5.40
C ARG A 102 -18.73 10.16 6.76
N GLN A 103 -17.94 10.01 7.82
CA GLN A 103 -18.31 10.43 9.18
C GLN A 103 -18.55 11.94 9.25
N PHE A 104 -17.69 12.75 8.61
CA PHE A 104 -17.89 14.19 8.53
C PHE A 104 -19.20 14.56 7.82
N ARG A 105 -19.46 13.98 6.64
CA ARG A 105 -20.67 14.23 5.86
C ARG A 105 -21.94 13.86 6.63
N ASN A 106 -21.90 12.76 7.36
CA ASN A 106 -23.04 12.22 8.10
C ASN A 106 -23.18 12.82 9.51
N ASN A 107 -22.23 13.65 9.95
CA ASN A 107 -22.13 14.16 11.33
C ASN A 107 -21.98 13.04 12.39
N ASP A 108 -21.29 11.96 12.02
CA ASP A 108 -20.93 10.86 12.92
C ASP A 108 -19.61 11.17 13.69
N PRO A 109 -19.40 10.57 14.88
CA PRO A 109 -18.12 10.66 15.58
C PRO A 109 -16.95 10.15 14.73
N GLN A 110 -15.81 10.82 14.83
CA GLN A 110 -14.59 10.37 14.16
C GLN A 110 -14.04 9.11 14.84
N LEU A 111 -13.90 8.01 14.09
CA LEU A 111 -13.32 6.76 14.58
C LEU A 111 -11.79 6.82 14.66
N TRP A 112 -11.18 7.63 13.79
CA TRP A 112 -9.74 7.77 13.68
C TRP A 112 -9.29 9.07 14.33
N PRO A 113 -8.26 9.03 15.18
CA PRO A 113 -7.78 10.25 15.81
C PRO A 113 -7.03 11.10 14.77
N PHE A 114 -6.99 12.42 15.00
CA PHE A 114 -6.52 13.38 14.00
C PHE A 114 -5.07 13.14 13.57
N GLU A 115 -4.21 12.69 14.47
CA GLU A 115 -2.83 12.32 14.17
C GLU A 115 -2.74 11.14 13.20
N HIS A 116 -3.68 10.19 13.27
CA HIS A 116 -3.73 9.07 12.35
C HIS A 116 -4.14 9.53 10.95
N LEU A 117 -5.14 10.42 10.85
CA LEU A 117 -5.55 11.02 9.58
C LEU A 117 -4.41 11.82 8.93
N THR A 118 -3.67 12.58 9.74
CA THR A 118 -2.50 13.35 9.31
C THR A 118 -1.39 12.44 8.80
N HIS A 119 -1.10 11.34 9.52
CA HIS A 119 -0.15 10.32 9.08
C HIS A 119 -0.55 9.71 7.75
N CYS A 120 -1.82 9.30 7.58
CA CYS A 120 -2.32 8.76 6.33
C CYS A 120 -2.14 9.73 5.16
N LEU A 121 -2.45 11.01 5.36
CA LEU A 121 -2.27 12.04 4.34
C LEU A 121 -0.79 12.23 3.95
N LEU A 122 0.12 12.21 4.93
CA LEU A 122 1.55 12.35 4.68
C LEU A 122 2.15 11.13 3.96
N VAL A 123 1.70 9.92 4.32
CA VAL A 123 2.08 8.68 3.61
C VAL A 123 1.69 8.76 2.14
N LEU A 124 0.45 9.13 1.83
CA LEU A 124 -0.02 9.24 0.44
C LEU A 124 0.73 10.35 -0.34
N ARG A 125 1.09 11.43 0.34
CA ARG A 125 1.94 12.47 -0.25
C ARG A 125 3.35 11.95 -0.57
N GLU A 126 4.00 11.25 0.36
CA GLU A 126 5.30 10.63 0.12
C GLU A 126 5.25 9.59 -1.01
N ASP A 127 4.21 8.76 -1.03
CA ASP A 127 4.02 7.74 -2.06
C ASP A 127 3.88 8.37 -3.46
N THR A 128 3.12 9.47 -3.56
CA THR A 128 2.95 10.24 -4.80
C THR A 128 4.28 10.82 -5.28
N ILE A 129 5.05 11.45 -4.37
CA ILE A 129 6.35 12.04 -4.70
C ILE A 129 7.35 10.95 -5.09
N CYS A 130 7.36 9.81 -4.37
CA CYS A 130 8.25 8.70 -4.65
C CYS A 130 7.95 8.05 -5.99
N THR A 131 6.67 7.96 -6.37
CA THR A 131 6.26 7.41 -7.66
C THR A 131 6.67 8.33 -8.80
N ALA A 132 6.53 9.65 -8.63
CA ALA A 132 6.87 10.67 -9.62
C ALA A 132 6.30 10.36 -11.03
N GLU A 133 5.04 9.92 -11.09
CA GLU A 133 4.35 9.51 -12.31
C GLU A 133 4.27 10.66 -13.34
N ASP A 134 4.81 10.43 -14.54
CA ASP A 134 4.98 11.45 -15.59
C ASP A 134 3.96 11.36 -16.74
N THR A 135 2.98 10.45 -16.65
CA THR A 135 1.87 10.38 -17.61
C THR A 135 1.10 11.71 -17.66
N ALA A 136 1.23 12.44 -18.77
CA ALA A 136 0.52 13.69 -18.99
C ALA A 136 -1.00 13.46 -19.08
N ARG A 137 -1.77 14.23 -18.31
CA ARG A 137 -3.23 14.25 -18.39
C ARG A 137 -3.70 15.44 -19.21
N TYR A 138 -4.56 15.20 -20.19
CA TYR A 138 -5.26 16.30 -20.87
C TYR A 138 -6.26 16.96 -19.92
N THR A 139 -6.56 18.23 -20.16
CA THR A 139 -7.58 19.00 -19.45
C THR A 139 -8.58 19.58 -20.46
N GLY A 140 -9.86 19.68 -20.08
CA GLY A 140 -10.91 20.20 -20.96
C GLY A 140 -11.34 19.21 -22.05
N HIS A 141 -11.86 19.75 -23.17
CA HIS A 141 -12.29 18.94 -24.31
C HIS A 141 -11.08 18.35 -25.05
N LEU A 142 -11.21 17.11 -25.49
CA LEU A 142 -10.29 16.56 -26.49
C LEU A 142 -10.43 17.36 -27.78
N HIS A 143 -9.34 17.57 -28.52
CA HIS A 143 -9.38 18.23 -29.83
C HIS A 143 -10.39 17.56 -30.80
N ALA A 144 -10.52 16.24 -30.74
CA ALA A 144 -11.52 15.49 -31.51
C ALA A 144 -12.99 15.75 -31.09
N GLN A 145 -13.21 16.53 -30.02
CA GLN A 145 -14.49 16.81 -29.39
C GLN A 145 -14.73 18.33 -29.21
N GLU A 146 -14.05 19.19 -29.98
CA GLU A 146 -14.15 20.66 -29.89
C GLU A 146 -15.59 21.21 -29.97
N ASN A 147 -16.51 20.48 -30.60
CA ASN A 147 -17.92 20.86 -30.74
C ASN A 147 -18.86 20.28 -29.66
N LYS A 148 -18.34 19.57 -28.65
CA LYS A 148 -19.15 19.02 -27.54
C LYS A 148 -19.10 19.96 -26.34
N THR A 149 -20.24 20.18 -25.69
CA THR A 149 -20.37 21.05 -24.51
C THR A 149 -19.96 20.37 -23.21
N ASP A 150 -19.99 19.03 -23.18
CA ASP A 150 -19.67 18.26 -21.99
C ASP A 150 -18.18 17.87 -22.03
N GLY A 151 -17.42 18.39 -21.07
CA GLY A 151 -16.00 18.04 -20.91
C GLY A 151 -15.85 16.64 -20.34
N VAL A 152 -14.84 15.89 -20.80
CA VAL A 152 -14.46 14.62 -20.18
C VAL A 152 -13.55 14.92 -18.97
N PRO A 153 -13.71 14.23 -17.83
CA PRO A 153 -12.79 14.37 -16.70
C PRO A 153 -11.32 14.19 -17.14
N SER A 154 -10.42 14.94 -16.51
CA SER A 154 -9.02 15.03 -16.93
C SER A 154 -8.35 13.66 -17.05
N GLY A 155 -7.76 13.38 -18.22
CA GLY A 155 -6.93 12.20 -18.45
C GLY A 155 -7.69 10.88 -18.61
N VAL A 156 -9.03 10.86 -18.59
CA VAL A 156 -9.81 9.63 -18.83
C VAL A 156 -9.39 8.95 -20.12
N GLY A 157 -9.19 7.64 -20.08
CA GLY A 157 -8.72 6.83 -21.21
C GLY A 157 -7.21 6.88 -21.48
N ALA A 158 -6.46 7.80 -20.84
CA ALA A 158 -4.99 7.74 -20.90
C ALA A 158 -4.50 6.48 -20.18
N ILE A 159 -3.45 5.87 -20.73
CA ILE A 159 -2.86 4.65 -20.17
C ILE A 159 -1.74 5.00 -19.22
N ARG A 160 -1.82 4.49 -17.99
CA ARG A 160 -0.75 4.52 -16.99
C ARG A 160 -0.05 3.17 -16.97
N MET A 161 1.24 3.17 -16.71
CA MET A 161 1.96 1.93 -16.40
C MET A 161 1.93 1.71 -14.90
N CYS A 162 1.27 0.65 -14.45
CA CYS A 162 1.14 0.32 -13.04
C CYS A 162 2.01 -0.89 -12.67
N ARG A 163 2.31 -1.01 -11.37
CA ARG A 163 2.85 -2.25 -10.81
C ARG A 163 1.75 -3.30 -10.73
N ASP A 164 2.13 -4.56 -10.90
CA ASP A 164 1.20 -5.69 -10.85
C ASP A 164 0.62 -5.89 -9.44
N TRP A 165 -0.63 -5.46 -9.26
CA TRP A 165 -1.36 -5.60 -7.99
C TRP A 165 -1.66 -7.06 -7.66
N ASP A 166 -2.01 -7.88 -8.65
CA ASP A 166 -2.31 -9.29 -8.42
C ASP A 166 -1.08 -10.05 -7.95
N ALA A 167 0.10 -9.71 -8.47
CA ALA A 167 1.37 -10.26 -7.99
C ALA A 167 1.67 -9.81 -6.55
N LEU A 168 1.40 -8.55 -6.20
CA LEU A 168 1.52 -8.07 -4.82
C LEU A 168 0.57 -8.83 -3.89
N ARG A 169 -0.69 -9.00 -4.28
CA ARG A 169 -1.72 -9.72 -3.53
C ARG A 169 -1.35 -11.19 -3.34
N ARG A 170 -0.90 -11.87 -4.39
CA ARG A 170 -0.41 -13.26 -4.29
C ARG A 170 0.72 -13.37 -3.29
N PHE A 171 1.71 -12.47 -3.35
CA PHE A 171 2.80 -12.42 -2.38
C PHE A 171 2.28 -12.21 -0.96
N ALA A 172 1.37 -11.25 -0.77
CA ALA A 172 0.80 -10.92 0.53
C ALA A 172 0.10 -12.13 1.17
N ARG A 173 -0.74 -12.83 0.41
CA ARG A 173 -1.46 -14.02 0.88
C ARG A 173 -0.53 -15.20 1.18
N GLN A 174 0.47 -15.44 0.34
CA GLN A 174 1.47 -16.51 0.55
C GLN A 174 2.32 -16.29 1.79
N HIS A 175 2.51 -15.04 2.20
CA HIS A 175 3.33 -14.65 3.34
C HIS A 175 2.48 -14.04 4.47
N SER A 176 1.18 -14.32 4.53
CA SER A 176 0.27 -13.61 5.45
C SER A 176 0.72 -13.74 6.90
N ALA A 177 0.70 -12.62 7.63
CA ALA A 177 0.84 -12.61 9.09
C ALA A 177 -0.47 -12.97 9.80
N CYS A 178 -1.54 -13.26 9.04
CA CYS A 178 -2.88 -13.54 9.56
C CYS A 178 -3.48 -12.38 10.36
N TYR A 179 -3.20 -11.14 9.94
CA TYR A 179 -3.56 -9.96 10.68
C TYR A 179 -5.01 -9.53 10.44
N TYR A 180 -5.66 -9.04 11.48
CA TYR A 180 -6.92 -8.33 11.42
C TYR A 180 -7.05 -7.42 12.64
N ARG A 181 -7.64 -6.24 12.46
CA ARG A 181 -7.99 -5.38 13.58
C ARG A 181 -9.39 -4.79 13.38
N PRO A 182 -10.34 -5.11 14.27
CA PRO A 182 -11.64 -4.48 14.27
C PRO A 182 -11.53 -3.03 14.78
N LEU A 183 -12.40 -2.16 14.26
CA LEU A 183 -12.36 -0.73 14.54
C LEU A 183 -13.04 -0.36 15.87
N ASP A 184 -14.10 -1.08 16.22
CA ASP A 184 -15.03 -0.79 17.31
C ASP A 184 -14.70 -1.51 18.62
N HIS A 185 -13.76 -2.45 18.61
CA HIS A 185 -13.40 -3.22 19.79
C HIS A 185 -11.89 -3.46 19.94
N TRP A 186 -11.46 -3.51 21.19
CA TRP A 186 -10.10 -3.90 21.52
C TRP A 186 -9.98 -5.43 21.48
N ILE A 187 -8.96 -5.91 20.77
CA ILE A 187 -8.50 -7.29 20.85
C ILE A 187 -7.02 -7.32 21.26
N PRO A 188 -6.60 -8.31 22.06
CA PRO A 188 -5.20 -8.52 22.41
C PRO A 188 -4.30 -8.53 21.18
N LEU A 189 -3.05 -8.07 21.33
CA LEU A 189 -2.13 -7.96 20.20
C LEU A 189 -1.91 -9.30 19.50
N ALA A 190 -1.77 -10.40 20.25
CA ALA A 190 -1.61 -11.73 19.67
C ALA A 190 -2.86 -12.15 18.87
N ASP A 191 -4.06 -11.91 19.39
CA ASP A 191 -5.31 -12.27 18.73
C ASP A 191 -5.55 -11.50 17.41
N ARG A 192 -4.89 -10.35 17.22
CA ARG A 192 -4.88 -9.67 15.92
C ARG A 192 -4.26 -10.52 14.82
N TYR A 193 -3.40 -11.49 15.15
CA TYR A 193 -2.72 -12.34 14.17
C TYR A 193 -3.40 -13.71 14.00
N LYS A 194 -4.72 -13.82 14.28
CA LYS A 194 -5.49 -15.07 14.17
C LYS A 194 -6.47 -15.14 12.98
N ARG A 195 -6.23 -14.38 11.91
CA ARG A 195 -7.09 -14.36 10.71
C ARG A 195 -6.29 -14.54 9.42
N CYS A 196 -6.07 -15.79 9.02
CA CYS A 196 -5.38 -16.10 7.77
C CYS A 196 -6.33 -16.13 6.58
N PRO A 197 -5.96 -15.57 5.42
CA PRO A 197 -6.81 -15.57 4.22
C PRO A 197 -7.01 -16.97 3.62
N ASP A 198 -6.11 -17.92 3.90
CA ASP A 198 -6.19 -19.32 3.46
C ASP A 198 -6.88 -20.24 4.50
N GLY A 199 -7.35 -19.70 5.62
CA GLY A 199 -7.97 -20.45 6.70
C GLY A 199 -7.00 -21.27 7.57
N SER A 200 -5.68 -21.14 7.36
CA SER A 200 -4.68 -21.78 8.22
C SER A 200 -4.73 -21.23 9.66
N LYS A 201 -4.18 -22.00 10.61
CA LYS A 201 -4.20 -21.69 12.05
C LYS A 201 -2.82 -21.89 12.70
N PRO A 202 -1.81 -21.07 12.37
CA PRO A 202 -0.46 -21.20 12.91
C PRO A 202 -0.40 -21.14 14.45
N TRP A 203 -1.39 -20.52 15.10
CA TRP A 203 -1.47 -20.45 16.56
C TRP A 203 -1.98 -21.74 17.24
N ALA A 204 -2.57 -22.69 16.51
CA ALA A 204 -3.25 -23.85 17.11
C ALA A 204 -2.32 -24.77 17.93
N GLY A 205 -0.99 -24.71 17.70
CA GLY A 205 0.01 -25.43 18.49
C GLY A 205 0.60 -24.63 19.66
N HIS A 206 0.17 -23.38 19.85
CA HIS A 206 0.68 -22.47 20.88
C HIS A 206 -0.34 -22.22 22.01
N GLU A 207 -1.56 -22.79 21.90
CA GLU A 207 -2.65 -22.58 22.87
C GLU A 207 -2.51 -23.43 24.16
N ASP A 208 -1.55 -24.36 24.23
CA ASP A 208 -1.30 -25.23 25.40
C ASP A 208 -0.19 -24.72 26.35
N GLY A 209 0.35 -23.52 26.13
CA GLY A 209 1.45 -22.95 26.92
C GLY A 209 1.05 -21.66 27.64
N GLY A 210 0.29 -21.78 28.74
CA GLY A 210 -0.11 -20.65 29.58
C GLY A 210 1.06 -19.87 30.18
N GLY A 211 0.78 -18.60 30.46
CA GLY A 211 1.57 -17.66 31.26
C GLY A 211 0.77 -16.39 31.51
#